data_AF-A0A942ESF9-F1
#
_entry.id   AF-A0A942ESF9-F1
#
_cell.length_a   1.000
_cell.length_b   1.000
_cell.length_c   1.000
_cell.angle_alpha   90.00
_cell.angle_beta   90.00
_cell.angle_gamma   90.00
#
_symmetry.space_group_name_H-M   'P 1'
#
loop_
_entity.id
_entity.type
_entity.pdbx_description
1 polymer ?
#
loop_
_entity_poly.entity_id
_entity_poly.type
_entity_poly.pdbx_seq_one_letter_code
_entity_poly.pdbx_strand_id
1 'polypeptide(L)'
;MKKLLRKKPAKDQREYLVLLGLVDLYLQTGKPIGSNTLRENGFESLSSATIRNYFSKLESGGYLRQQHSSGGRIPTSLAYKTYAESIAGTSTPSEEEEQAIKKLLERESREVASYLQEAAEKISELTHCAVFLSAPRFDQDFILDTRFVGIDQHRCLCALVTDFGLIHTEILYTDKKLSSFSFKRIESYFQAKLAKQPKPVLPPEELKIAERFYQEVMLRRIASHANFSSEDIYRTGFSQLIGYPDFNDASILASGLALFENTNRLRHLLAECSQTGTLSCWIGDDLAAHSPGANACSVIAIPYKINQTIAGSIAILGPNRIPYRKLFGTLQRAAECISHTLTCSLYKFKITFRLPTPQAIDVKTPYLLIEDQRGTIDE
;
A
#
# COMPACT_ATOMS: atom_id res chain seq x y z
N MET A 1 -11.10 -26.20 1.75
CA MET A 1 -10.70 -27.13 2.84
C MET A 1 -10.16 -28.50 2.42
N LYS A 2 -10.57 -29.11 1.29
CA LYS A 2 -10.15 -30.50 0.91
C LYS A 2 -8.62 -30.76 0.80
N LYS A 3 -7.77 -29.74 0.63
CA LYS A 3 -6.31 -29.89 0.51
C LYS A 3 -5.55 -30.07 1.85
N LEU A 4 -6.17 -29.83 3.01
CA LEU A 4 -5.49 -29.84 4.32
C LEU A 4 -5.52 -31.21 5.06
N LEU A 5 -6.23 -32.21 4.56
CA LEU A 5 -6.52 -33.46 5.29
C LEU A 5 -5.74 -34.70 4.80
N ARG A 6 -4.54 -34.54 4.24
CA ARG A 6 -3.76 -35.67 3.67
C ARG A 6 -2.87 -36.45 4.67
N LYS A 7 -2.70 -36.00 5.92
CA LYS A 7 -1.98 -36.73 6.98
C LYS A 7 -2.75 -36.65 8.29
N LYS A 8 -2.77 -37.72 9.10
CA LYS A 8 -3.41 -37.75 10.44
C LYS A 8 -2.78 -36.63 11.30
N PRO A 9 -3.48 -35.51 11.56
CA PRO A 9 -2.91 -34.40 12.32
C PRO A 9 -2.78 -34.81 13.79
N ALA A 10 -1.82 -34.20 14.51
CA ALA A 10 -1.73 -34.28 15.96
C ALA A 10 -3.03 -33.79 16.62
N LYS A 11 -3.30 -34.20 17.87
CA LYS A 11 -4.57 -33.92 18.55
C LYS A 11 -4.90 -32.42 18.61
N ASP A 12 -3.90 -31.59 18.86
CA ASP A 12 -4.04 -30.13 18.95
C ASP A 12 -4.26 -29.50 17.57
N GLN A 13 -3.65 -30.07 16.53
CA GLN A 13 -3.87 -29.66 15.15
C GLN A 13 -5.30 -29.96 14.68
N ARG A 14 -5.94 -31.02 15.19
CA ARG A 14 -7.36 -31.30 14.90
C ARG A 14 -8.30 -30.34 15.61
N GLU A 15 -8.00 -30.02 16.87
CA GLU A 15 -8.76 -29.03 17.65
C GLU A 15 -8.74 -27.67 16.95
N TYR A 16 -7.56 -27.24 16.49
CA TYR A 16 -7.38 -26.03 15.69
C TYR A 16 -8.15 -26.07 14.36
N LEU A 17 -8.10 -27.18 13.62
CA LEU A 17 -8.86 -27.32 12.37
C LEU A 17 -10.38 -27.26 12.63
N VAL A 18 -10.86 -27.84 13.73
CA VAL A 18 -12.27 -27.77 14.15
C VAL A 18 -12.68 -26.32 14.43
N LEU A 19 -11.83 -25.53 15.10
CA LEU A 19 -12.06 -24.10 15.30
C LEU A 19 -12.19 -23.37 13.95
N LEU A 20 -11.21 -23.54 13.05
CA LEU A 20 -11.22 -22.87 11.76
C LEU A 20 -12.44 -23.25 10.91
N GLY A 21 -12.81 -24.54 10.91
CA GLY A 21 -13.99 -25.02 10.19
C GLY A 21 -15.30 -24.49 10.76
N LEU A 22 -15.39 -24.36 12.09
CA LEU A 22 -16.56 -23.75 12.73
C LEU A 22 -16.69 -22.28 12.34
N VAL A 23 -15.60 -21.52 12.41
CA VAL A 23 -15.61 -20.10 12.03
C VAL A 23 -16.00 -19.94 10.56
N ASP A 24 -15.41 -20.71 9.65
CA ASP A 24 -15.75 -20.66 8.21
C ASP A 24 -17.25 -20.95 7.96
N LEU A 25 -17.79 -21.98 8.60
CA LEU A 25 -19.21 -22.33 8.46
C LEU A 25 -20.13 -21.27 9.09
N TYR A 26 -19.72 -20.65 10.21
CA TYR A 26 -20.46 -19.56 10.82
C TYR A 26 -20.44 -18.29 9.95
N LEU A 27 -19.31 -17.96 9.32
CA LEU A 27 -19.19 -16.83 8.38
C LEU A 27 -20.13 -17.00 7.18
N GLN A 28 -20.32 -18.23 6.70
CA GLN A 28 -21.20 -18.53 5.56
C GLN A 28 -22.70 -18.55 5.93
N THR A 29 -23.03 -19.12 7.09
CA THR A 29 -24.44 -19.40 7.44
C THR A 29 -25.06 -18.37 8.38
N GLY A 30 -24.24 -17.66 9.16
CA GLY A 30 -24.68 -16.77 10.23
C GLY A 30 -25.43 -17.45 11.37
N LYS A 31 -25.45 -18.79 11.42
CA LYS A 31 -26.23 -19.59 12.37
C LYS A 31 -25.31 -20.28 13.38
N PRO A 32 -25.74 -20.48 14.65
CA PRO A 32 -24.95 -21.23 15.62
C PRO A 32 -24.62 -22.65 15.13
N ILE A 33 -23.38 -23.08 15.28
CA ILE A 33 -22.89 -24.34 14.70
C ILE A 33 -22.94 -25.48 15.71
N GLY A 34 -23.66 -26.54 15.34
CA GLY A 34 -23.71 -27.79 16.11
C GLY A 34 -22.62 -28.78 15.72
N SER A 35 -22.34 -29.73 16.62
CA SER A 35 -21.35 -30.81 16.39
C SER A 35 -21.70 -31.70 15.18
N ASN A 36 -22.98 -32.01 14.99
CA ASN A 36 -23.43 -32.78 13.82
C ASN A 36 -23.31 -31.96 12.52
N THR A 37 -23.71 -30.69 12.55
CA THR A 37 -23.61 -29.77 11.42
C THR A 37 -22.16 -29.63 10.95
N LEU A 38 -21.21 -29.46 11.87
CA LEU A 38 -19.80 -29.36 11.50
C LEU A 38 -19.24 -30.67 10.93
N ARG A 39 -19.68 -31.82 11.47
CA ARG A 39 -19.28 -33.15 10.95
C ARG A 39 -19.70 -33.33 9.49
N GLU A 40 -20.94 -32.99 9.17
CA GLU A 40 -21.53 -33.09 7.81
C GLU A 40 -20.87 -32.10 6.82
N ASN A 41 -20.23 -31.04 7.31
CA ASN A 41 -19.56 -30.01 6.50
C ASN A 41 -18.03 -30.18 6.48
N GLY A 42 -17.53 -31.42 6.41
CA GLY A 42 -16.12 -31.70 6.12
C GLY A 42 -15.29 -32.31 7.25
N PHE A 43 -15.92 -32.69 8.37
CA PHE A 43 -15.26 -33.35 9.51
C PHE A 43 -15.78 -34.77 9.78
N GLU A 44 -16.25 -35.48 8.75
CA GLU A 44 -16.81 -36.85 8.82
C GLU A 44 -15.90 -37.86 9.53
N SER A 45 -14.58 -37.66 9.46
CA SER A 45 -13.59 -38.50 10.14
C SER A 45 -13.62 -38.41 11.68
N LEU A 46 -14.36 -37.46 12.25
CA LEU A 46 -14.51 -37.26 13.69
C LEU A 46 -15.93 -37.63 14.15
N SER A 47 -16.03 -38.30 15.31
CA SER A 47 -17.33 -38.57 15.92
C SER A 47 -17.92 -37.28 16.52
N SER A 48 -19.26 -37.18 16.55
CA SER A 48 -19.97 -36.04 17.14
C SER A 48 -19.55 -35.80 18.61
N ALA A 49 -19.35 -36.87 19.38
CA ALA A 49 -18.83 -36.80 20.76
C ALA A 49 -17.43 -36.17 20.82
N THR A 50 -16.54 -36.48 19.87
CA THR A 50 -15.19 -35.90 19.80
C THR A 50 -15.26 -34.40 19.49
N ILE A 51 -16.12 -33.99 18.55
CA ILE A 51 -16.33 -32.57 18.22
C ILE A 51 -16.90 -31.80 19.43
N ARG A 52 -17.84 -32.39 20.18
CA ARG A 52 -18.36 -31.78 21.42
C ARG A 52 -17.27 -31.57 22.46
N ASN A 53 -16.37 -32.55 22.64
CA ASN A 53 -15.24 -32.42 23.55
C ASN A 53 -14.30 -31.27 23.12
N TYR A 54 -14.05 -31.11 21.81
CA TYR A 54 -13.29 -29.97 21.30
C TYR A 54 -14.03 -28.65 21.51
N PHE A 55 -15.35 -28.59 21.31
CA PHE A 55 -16.13 -27.39 21.56
C PHE A 55 -16.06 -26.95 23.02
N SER A 56 -16.17 -27.88 23.98
CA SER A 56 -16.06 -27.55 25.41
C SER A 56 -14.69 -26.97 25.77
N LYS A 57 -13.62 -27.48 25.16
CA LYS A 57 -12.27 -26.92 25.36
C LYS A 57 -12.11 -25.54 24.73
N LEU A 58 -12.55 -25.37 23.49
CA LEU A 58 -12.49 -24.08 22.78
C LEU A 58 -13.34 -23.01 23.48
N GLU A 59 -14.47 -23.40 24.07
CA GLU A 59 -15.29 -22.55 24.93
C GLU A 59 -14.58 -22.19 26.24
N SER A 60 -13.96 -23.16 26.91
CA SER A 60 -13.15 -22.90 28.11
C SER A 60 -11.95 -21.99 27.81
N GLY A 61 -11.41 -22.06 26.59
CA GLY A 61 -10.36 -21.17 26.10
C GLY A 61 -10.84 -19.82 25.56
N GLY A 62 -12.16 -19.52 25.62
CA GLY A 62 -12.72 -18.24 25.21
C GLY A 62 -12.90 -18.04 23.70
N TYR A 63 -12.65 -19.05 22.86
CA TYR A 63 -12.83 -18.98 21.40
C TYR A 63 -14.29 -19.10 20.97
N LEU A 64 -15.08 -19.86 21.72
CA LEU A 64 -16.48 -20.11 21.40
C LEU A 64 -17.37 -19.71 22.58
N ARG A 65 -18.59 -19.30 22.27
CA ARG A 65 -19.64 -19.10 23.26
C ARG A 65 -20.91 -19.87 22.90
N GLN A 66 -21.68 -20.22 23.91
CA GLN A 66 -22.97 -20.87 23.76
C GLN A 66 -24.11 -19.82 23.76
N GLN A 67 -24.98 -19.84 22.73
CA GLN A 67 -26.15 -18.95 22.67
C GLN A 67 -27.22 -19.35 23.71
N HIS A 68 -27.49 -20.66 23.86
CA HIS A 68 -28.43 -21.25 24.83
C HIS A 68 -27.98 -22.65 25.24
N SER A 69 -28.44 -23.17 26.39
CA SER A 69 -28.01 -24.46 26.98
C SER A 69 -28.12 -25.69 26.06
N SER A 70 -28.99 -25.66 25.04
CA SER A 70 -29.15 -26.69 24.00
C SER A 70 -28.71 -26.24 22.58
N GLY A 71 -28.26 -24.99 22.43
CA GLY A 71 -27.92 -24.38 21.14
C GLY A 71 -26.49 -24.62 20.66
N GLY A 72 -26.26 -24.37 19.36
CA GLY A 72 -24.94 -24.40 18.73
C GLY A 72 -23.96 -23.40 19.33
N ARG A 73 -22.70 -23.48 18.89
CA ARG A 73 -21.61 -22.58 19.32
C ARG A 73 -21.43 -21.43 18.32
N ILE A 74 -21.00 -20.29 18.86
CA ILE A 74 -20.75 -19.06 18.10
C ILE A 74 -19.31 -18.61 18.34
N PRO A 75 -18.57 -18.21 17.29
CA PRO A 75 -17.24 -17.64 17.44
C PRO A 75 -17.22 -16.34 18.26
N THR A 76 -16.21 -16.18 19.10
CA THR A 76 -15.89 -14.89 19.74
C THR A 76 -14.92 -14.08 18.88
N SER A 77 -14.65 -12.83 19.26
CA SER A 77 -13.63 -11.97 18.62
C SER A 77 -12.28 -12.67 18.51
N LEU A 78 -11.88 -13.42 19.54
CA LEU A 78 -10.65 -14.21 19.56
C LEU A 78 -10.63 -15.31 18.48
N ALA A 79 -11.75 -16.00 18.26
CA ALA A 79 -11.84 -17.00 17.20
C ALA A 79 -11.76 -16.39 15.80
N TYR A 80 -12.41 -15.24 15.57
CA TYR A 80 -12.28 -14.53 14.29
C TYR A 80 -10.85 -14.08 14.04
N LYS A 81 -10.16 -13.57 15.06
CA LYS A 81 -8.74 -13.18 14.96
C LYS A 81 -7.85 -14.36 14.59
N THR A 82 -7.93 -15.45 15.34
CA THR A 82 -7.16 -16.66 15.04
C THR A 82 -7.47 -17.24 13.66
N TYR A 83 -8.74 -17.14 13.22
CA TYR A 83 -9.12 -17.52 11.87
C TYR A 83 -8.47 -16.60 10.83
N ALA A 84 -8.59 -15.28 10.98
CA ALA A 84 -8.02 -14.27 10.09
C ALA A 84 -6.49 -14.43 9.95
N GLU A 85 -5.76 -14.53 11.05
CA GLU A 85 -4.31 -14.74 11.04
C GLU A 85 -3.90 -16.01 10.28
N SER A 86 -4.70 -17.09 10.38
CA SER A 86 -4.42 -18.36 9.68
C SER A 86 -4.57 -18.28 8.16
N ILE A 87 -5.42 -17.37 7.65
CA ILE A 87 -5.73 -17.24 6.22
C ILE A 87 -5.06 -16.03 5.56
N ALA A 88 -4.46 -15.12 6.34
CA ALA A 88 -3.81 -13.89 5.89
C ALA A 88 -2.71 -14.10 4.83
N GLY A 89 -2.12 -15.30 4.73
CA GLY A 89 -1.10 -15.65 3.74
C GLY A 89 -1.49 -16.71 2.70
N THR A 90 -2.74 -17.21 2.72
CA THR A 90 -3.18 -18.31 1.85
C THR A 90 -4.30 -17.93 0.88
N SER A 91 -4.71 -16.66 0.92
CA SER A 91 -5.87 -16.16 0.19
C SER A 91 -5.42 -15.45 -1.09
N THR A 92 -5.55 -16.13 -2.23
CA THR A 92 -5.42 -15.50 -3.55
C THR A 92 -6.83 -15.18 -4.08
N PRO A 93 -7.05 -14.00 -4.69
CA PRO A 93 -8.30 -13.73 -5.39
C PRO A 93 -8.48 -14.74 -6.53
N SER A 94 -9.73 -14.96 -6.95
CA SER A 94 -9.99 -15.70 -8.19
C SER A 94 -9.50 -14.91 -9.41
N GLU A 95 -9.21 -15.58 -10.52
CA GLU A 95 -8.78 -14.92 -11.77
C GLU A 95 -9.81 -13.88 -12.26
N GLU A 96 -11.10 -14.16 -12.07
CA GLU A 96 -12.20 -13.24 -12.42
C GLU A 96 -12.18 -11.96 -11.57
N GLU A 97 -12.04 -12.10 -10.25
CA GLU A 97 -11.89 -10.97 -9.33
C GLU A 97 -10.62 -10.19 -9.63
N GLU A 98 -9.53 -10.89 -9.97
CA GLU A 98 -8.26 -10.28 -10.31
C GLU A 98 -8.40 -9.38 -11.55
N GLN A 99 -9.04 -9.88 -12.61
CA GLN A 99 -9.28 -9.11 -13.83
C GLN A 99 -10.24 -7.95 -13.60
N ALA A 100 -11.26 -8.12 -12.76
CA ALA A 100 -12.20 -7.06 -12.41
C ALA A 100 -11.48 -5.92 -11.67
N ILE A 101 -10.71 -6.23 -10.63
CA ILE A 101 -9.94 -5.26 -9.86
C ILE A 101 -8.94 -4.53 -10.76
N LYS A 102 -8.24 -5.29 -11.62
CA LYS A 102 -7.29 -4.74 -12.59
C LYS A 102 -7.95 -3.74 -13.53
N LYS A 103 -9.05 -4.11 -14.19
CA LYS A 103 -9.80 -3.21 -15.09
C LYS A 103 -10.36 -1.98 -14.37
N LEU A 104 -10.73 -2.12 -13.11
CA LEU A 104 -11.28 -1.04 -12.30
C LEU A 104 -10.21 -0.04 -11.87
N LEU A 105 -8.99 -0.50 -11.56
CA LEU A 105 -7.94 0.31 -10.94
C LEU A 105 -6.78 0.68 -11.88
N GLU A 106 -6.63 0.03 -13.04
CA GLU A 106 -5.59 0.39 -14.00
C GLU A 106 -6.06 1.52 -14.92
N ARG A 107 -5.61 2.75 -14.63
CA ARG A 107 -5.83 3.92 -15.48
C ARG A 107 -4.63 4.84 -15.43
N GLU A 108 -4.41 5.59 -16.51
CA GLU A 108 -3.50 6.73 -16.49
C GLU A 108 -4.23 7.93 -15.88
N SER A 109 -4.09 8.13 -14.57
CA SER A 109 -4.46 9.40 -13.93
C SER A 109 -3.23 10.27 -13.73
N ARG A 110 -3.35 11.55 -14.11
CA ARG A 110 -2.36 12.60 -13.77
C ARG A 110 -2.57 13.14 -12.35
N GLU A 111 -3.74 12.91 -11.77
CA GLU A 111 -4.11 13.38 -10.44
C GLU A 111 -4.20 12.20 -9.47
N VAL A 112 -3.21 12.09 -8.59
CA VAL A 112 -3.11 11.03 -7.57
C VAL A 112 -4.31 11.05 -6.63
N ALA A 113 -4.74 12.24 -6.18
CA ALA A 113 -5.84 12.38 -5.24
C ALA A 113 -7.17 11.85 -5.80
N SER A 114 -7.54 12.26 -7.02
CA SER A 114 -8.76 11.79 -7.70
C SER A 114 -8.72 10.28 -7.93
N TYR A 115 -7.56 9.75 -8.34
CA TYR A 115 -7.37 8.31 -8.51
C TYR A 115 -7.60 7.53 -7.22
N LEU A 116 -7.04 7.98 -6.12
CA LEU A 116 -7.15 7.32 -4.82
C LEU A 116 -8.57 7.35 -4.27
N GLN A 117 -9.29 8.45 -4.47
CA GLN A 117 -10.71 8.56 -4.12
C GLN A 117 -11.56 7.56 -4.94
N GLU A 118 -11.40 7.53 -6.27
CA GLU A 118 -12.13 6.60 -7.15
C GLU A 118 -11.78 5.14 -6.83
N ALA A 119 -10.52 4.86 -6.51
CA ALA A 119 -10.07 3.54 -6.09
C ALA A 119 -10.76 3.10 -4.79
N ALA A 120 -10.85 3.99 -3.79
CA ALA A 120 -11.54 3.70 -2.53
C ALA A 120 -13.03 3.39 -2.76
N GLU A 121 -13.70 4.13 -3.65
CA GLU A 121 -15.11 3.92 -4.01
C GLU A 121 -15.33 2.54 -4.66
N LYS A 122 -14.50 2.20 -5.66
CA LYS A 122 -14.55 0.90 -6.33
C LYS A 122 -14.25 -0.26 -5.40
N ILE A 123 -13.26 -0.12 -4.52
CA ILE A 123 -12.96 -1.16 -3.51
C ILE A 123 -14.16 -1.32 -2.57
N SER A 124 -14.80 -0.21 -2.16
CA SER A 124 -15.97 -0.27 -1.29
C SER A 124 -17.13 -1.03 -1.95
N GLU A 125 -17.42 -0.74 -3.22
CA GLU A 125 -18.44 -1.46 -3.99
C GLU A 125 -18.13 -2.95 -4.12
N LEU A 126 -16.89 -3.32 -4.43
CA LEU A 126 -16.48 -4.72 -4.60
C LEU A 126 -16.52 -5.53 -3.29
N THR A 127 -16.12 -4.90 -2.19
CA THR A 127 -16.03 -5.55 -0.87
C THR A 127 -17.34 -5.49 -0.10
N HIS A 128 -18.27 -4.60 -0.49
CA HIS A 128 -19.40 -4.18 0.33
C HIS A 128 -18.95 -3.80 1.74
N CYS A 129 -17.88 -3.02 1.88
CA CYS A 129 -17.37 -2.55 3.17
C CYS A 129 -17.11 -1.06 3.13
N ALA A 130 -17.01 -0.44 4.31
CA ALA A 130 -16.46 0.90 4.41
C ALA A 130 -14.96 0.84 4.16
N VAL A 131 -14.45 1.72 3.31
CA VAL A 131 -13.03 1.74 2.91
C VAL A 131 -12.42 3.05 3.34
N PHE A 132 -11.19 2.98 3.82
CA PHE A 132 -10.35 4.14 4.05
C PHE A 132 -8.96 3.89 3.50
N LEU A 133 -8.43 4.91 2.83
CA LEU A 133 -7.16 4.82 2.12
C LEU A 133 -6.36 6.08 2.45
N SER A 134 -5.15 5.90 2.98
CA SER A 134 -4.27 7.04 3.24
C SER A 134 -3.66 7.53 1.92
N ALA A 135 -3.61 8.85 1.72
CA ALA A 135 -2.73 9.44 0.72
C ALA A 135 -1.26 9.03 0.94
N PRO A 136 -0.42 9.02 -0.11
CA PRO A 136 1.00 8.76 0.00
C PRO A 136 1.63 9.73 0.99
N ARG A 137 2.25 9.21 2.04
CA ARG A 137 3.02 10.02 2.98
C ARG A 137 4.43 10.18 2.45
N PHE A 138 4.81 11.42 2.18
CA PHE A 138 6.17 11.84 1.82
C PHE A 138 6.88 12.48 3.03
N ASP A 139 6.43 12.16 4.25
CA ASP A 139 7.04 12.64 5.49
C ASP A 139 8.47 12.16 5.68
N GLN A 140 8.86 11.12 4.93
CA GLN A 140 10.23 10.63 4.80
C GLN A 140 10.78 10.80 3.37
N ASP A 141 10.31 11.76 2.57
CA ASP A 141 10.88 11.99 1.23
C ASP A 141 12.27 12.63 1.34
N PHE A 142 13.26 11.77 1.59
CA PHE A 142 14.65 12.18 1.70
C PHE A 142 15.25 12.25 0.32
N ILE A 143 15.94 13.35 0.02
CA ILE A 143 16.72 13.45 -1.21
C ILE A 143 18.00 12.62 -1.00
N LEU A 144 18.10 11.49 -1.71
CA LEU A 144 19.26 10.59 -1.68
C LEU A 144 20.41 11.12 -2.52
N ASP A 145 20.11 11.63 -3.72
CA ASP A 145 21.13 12.12 -4.66
C ASP A 145 20.60 13.30 -5.46
N THR A 146 21.52 14.10 -5.99
CA THR A 146 21.23 15.23 -6.87
C THR A 146 22.21 15.24 -8.02
N ARG A 147 21.71 15.36 -9.25
CA ARG A 147 22.52 15.43 -10.47
C ARG A 147 22.29 16.73 -11.20
N PHE A 148 23.38 17.33 -11.68
CA PHE A 148 23.33 18.54 -12.50
C PHE A 148 23.78 18.23 -13.91
N VAL A 149 22.95 18.54 -14.90
CA VAL A 149 23.28 18.42 -16.32
C VAL A 149 23.18 19.80 -16.95
N GLY A 150 24.30 20.33 -17.43
CA GLY A 150 24.30 21.59 -18.17
C GLY A 150 23.53 21.44 -19.47
N ILE A 151 22.56 22.33 -19.70
CA ILE A 151 21.83 22.42 -20.98
C ILE A 151 22.60 23.37 -21.89
N ASP A 152 23.01 24.52 -21.34
CA ASP A 152 23.90 25.49 -21.97
C ASP A 152 24.67 26.29 -20.88
N GLN A 153 25.30 27.41 -21.25
CA GLN A 153 26.10 28.24 -20.34
C GLN A 153 25.27 28.96 -19.26
N HIS A 154 23.95 29.04 -19.43
CA HIS A 154 23.03 29.79 -18.57
C HIS A 154 21.94 28.92 -17.94
N ARG A 155 21.80 27.66 -18.35
CA ARG A 155 20.75 26.75 -17.90
C ARG A 155 21.31 25.40 -17.50
N CYS A 156 20.82 24.86 -16.39
CA CYS A 156 21.07 23.48 -16.02
C CYS A 156 19.79 22.76 -15.58
N LEU A 157 19.78 21.46 -15.82
CA LEU A 157 18.81 20.53 -15.28
C LEU A 157 19.33 20.02 -13.94
N CYS A 158 18.59 20.24 -12.86
CA CYS A 158 18.79 19.60 -11.57
C CYS A 158 17.83 18.42 -11.46
N ALA A 159 18.36 17.21 -11.36
CA ALA A 159 17.59 16.00 -11.10
C ALA A 159 17.80 15.58 -9.64
N LEU A 160 16.75 15.66 -8.83
CA LEU A 160 16.70 15.15 -7.47
C LEU A 160 16.22 13.71 -7.50
N VAL A 161 16.93 12.82 -6.81
CA VAL A 161 16.52 11.44 -6.59
C VAL A 161 16.14 11.30 -5.14
N THR A 162 14.90 10.91 -4.87
CA THR A 162 14.43 10.68 -3.51
C THR A 162 14.57 9.22 -3.09
N ASP A 163 14.42 8.93 -1.81
CA ASP A 163 14.47 7.59 -1.23
C ASP A 163 13.26 6.74 -1.60
N PHE A 164 12.13 7.39 -1.86
CA PHE A 164 11.01 6.80 -2.58
C PHE A 164 11.34 6.44 -4.02
N GLY A 165 12.52 6.81 -4.53
CA GLY A 165 13.07 6.64 -5.88
C GLY A 165 12.55 7.64 -6.91
N LEU A 166 11.76 8.64 -6.49
CA LEU A 166 11.18 9.63 -7.40
C LEU A 166 12.30 10.51 -7.99
N ILE A 167 12.24 10.72 -9.30
CA ILE A 167 13.16 11.63 -9.99
C ILE A 167 12.40 12.93 -10.28
N HIS A 168 12.81 14.00 -9.61
CA HIS A 168 12.27 15.34 -9.85
C HIS A 168 13.27 16.17 -10.63
N THR A 169 12.86 16.69 -11.77
CA THR A 169 13.71 17.49 -12.65
C THR A 169 13.28 18.94 -12.67
N GLU A 170 14.20 19.84 -12.33
CA GLU A 170 13.99 21.28 -12.33
C GLU A 170 14.99 21.94 -13.29
N ILE A 171 14.54 22.91 -14.08
CA ILE A 171 15.44 23.74 -14.88
C ILE A 171 15.76 25.01 -14.08
N LEU A 172 17.06 25.25 -13.88
CA LEU A 172 17.61 26.39 -13.16
C LEU A 172 18.30 27.33 -14.14
N TYR A 173 18.17 28.63 -13.90
CA TYR A 173 18.64 29.69 -14.80
C TYR A 173 19.67 30.56 -14.09
N THR A 174 20.74 30.94 -14.78
CA THR A 174 21.73 31.89 -14.28
C THR A 174 22.11 32.91 -15.34
N ASP A 175 22.32 34.13 -14.90
CA ASP A 175 22.85 35.26 -15.65
C ASP A 175 24.36 35.14 -15.90
N LYS A 176 25.07 34.30 -15.13
CA LYS A 176 26.51 34.06 -15.27
C LYS A 176 26.80 32.82 -16.10
N LYS A 177 27.87 32.89 -16.90
CA LYS A 177 28.34 31.75 -17.70
C LYS A 177 28.94 30.68 -16.79
N LEU A 178 28.33 29.50 -16.77
CA LEU A 178 28.84 28.33 -16.04
C LEU A 178 29.42 27.30 -17.01
N SER A 179 30.58 26.75 -16.63
CA SER A 179 31.19 25.62 -17.34
C SER A 179 30.61 24.30 -16.84
N SER A 180 30.83 23.22 -17.60
CA SER A 180 30.53 21.85 -17.13
C SER A 180 31.23 21.51 -15.80
N PHE A 181 32.44 22.04 -15.58
CA PHE A 181 33.15 21.90 -14.32
C PHE A 181 32.48 22.65 -13.16
N SER A 182 31.97 23.85 -13.43
CA SER A 182 31.21 24.64 -12.46
C SER A 182 29.94 23.91 -12.01
N PHE A 183 29.19 23.29 -12.93
CA PHE A 183 28.01 22.48 -12.57
C PHE A 183 28.37 21.29 -11.68
N LYS A 184 29.50 20.62 -11.94
CA LYS A 184 29.97 19.51 -11.09
C LYS A 184 30.38 19.96 -9.68
N ARG A 185 30.94 21.17 -9.54
CA ARG A 185 31.22 21.76 -8.23
C ARG A 185 29.94 22.11 -7.47
N ILE A 186 28.93 22.64 -8.17
CA ILE A 186 27.60 22.92 -7.60
C ILE A 186 26.90 21.62 -7.19
N GLU A 187 26.97 20.56 -8.00
CA GLU A 187 26.47 19.23 -7.65
C GLU A 187 27.10 18.72 -6.35
N SER A 188 28.44 18.84 -6.23
CA SER A 188 29.17 18.45 -5.02
C SER A 188 28.75 19.30 -3.81
N TYR A 189 28.38 20.57 -4.01
CA TYR A 189 27.87 21.44 -2.94
C TYR A 189 26.51 20.96 -2.42
N PHE A 190 25.61 20.58 -3.34
CA PHE A 190 24.29 20.03 -2.98
C PHE A 190 24.45 18.72 -2.22
N GLN A 191 25.27 17.80 -2.74
CA GLN A 191 25.55 16.52 -2.08
C GLN A 191 26.15 16.72 -0.67
N ALA A 192 27.06 17.68 -0.48
CA ALA A 192 27.64 18.01 0.83
C ALA A 192 26.65 18.68 1.81
N LYS A 193 25.59 19.32 1.30
CA LYS A 193 24.50 19.86 2.12
C LYS A 193 23.49 18.79 2.50
N LEU A 194 23.24 17.82 1.62
CA LEU A 194 22.24 16.75 1.79
C LEU A 194 22.77 15.57 2.60
N ALA A 195 23.92 15.03 2.21
CA ALA A 195 24.69 14.06 2.98
C ALA A 195 25.79 14.84 3.71
N LYS A 196 26.07 14.58 4.99
CA LYS A 196 27.08 15.28 5.82
C LYS A 196 28.54 15.06 5.35
N GLN A 197 28.82 15.28 4.08
CA GLN A 197 30.10 15.13 3.40
C GLN A 197 30.90 16.45 3.47
N PRO A 198 32.23 16.40 3.26
CA PRO A 198 33.05 17.60 3.25
C PRO A 198 32.59 18.60 2.18
N LYS A 199 32.42 19.87 2.58
CA LYS A 199 32.05 20.94 1.65
C LYS A 199 33.14 21.14 0.61
N PRO A 200 32.81 21.13 -0.70
CA PRO A 200 33.77 21.49 -1.73
C PRO A 200 34.17 22.96 -1.62
N VAL A 201 35.38 23.28 -2.07
CA VAL A 201 35.84 24.68 -2.19
C VAL A 201 35.28 25.26 -3.49
N LEU A 202 34.35 26.20 -3.37
CA LEU A 202 33.82 26.96 -4.51
C LEU A 202 34.38 28.38 -4.53
N PRO A 203 34.61 28.95 -5.73
CA PRO A 203 34.80 30.39 -5.89
C PRO A 203 33.62 31.18 -5.28
N PRO A 204 33.83 32.41 -4.76
CA PRO A 204 32.79 33.20 -4.11
C PRO A 204 31.56 33.44 -4.99
N GLU A 205 31.77 33.57 -6.30
CA GLU A 205 30.70 33.77 -7.27
C GLU A 205 29.85 32.51 -7.48
N GLU A 206 30.50 31.34 -7.56
CA GLU A 206 29.80 30.06 -7.72
C GLU A 206 29.10 29.65 -6.42
N LEU A 207 29.66 30.01 -5.26
CA LEU A 207 29.02 29.77 -3.97
C LEU A 207 27.67 30.49 -3.87
N LYS A 208 27.60 31.76 -4.30
CA LYS A 208 26.33 32.52 -4.33
C LYS A 208 25.30 31.87 -5.26
N ILE A 209 25.74 31.37 -6.42
CA ILE A 209 24.85 30.68 -7.36
C ILE A 209 24.37 29.35 -6.75
N ALA A 210 25.27 28.57 -6.15
CA ALA A 210 24.95 27.31 -5.51
C ALA A 210 23.95 27.49 -4.37
N GLU A 211 24.14 28.52 -3.52
CA GLU A 211 23.20 28.88 -2.44
C GLU A 211 21.83 29.27 -2.98
N ARG A 212 21.80 30.12 -4.02
CA ARG A 212 20.54 30.54 -4.66
C ARG A 212 19.79 29.35 -5.26
N PHE A 213 20.49 28.51 -6.02
CA PHE A 213 19.93 27.28 -6.60
C PHE A 213 19.41 26.35 -5.50
N TYR A 214 20.17 26.19 -4.41
CA TYR A 214 19.75 25.33 -3.31
C TYR A 214 18.45 25.84 -2.68
N GLN A 215 18.38 27.14 -2.36
CA GLN A 215 17.17 27.76 -1.82
C GLN A 215 15.99 27.61 -2.77
N GLU A 216 16.19 27.89 -4.07
CA GLU A 216 15.16 27.80 -5.09
C GLU A 216 14.61 26.38 -5.23
N VAL A 217 15.49 25.39 -5.34
CA VAL A 217 15.11 23.97 -5.45
C VAL A 217 14.40 23.48 -4.18
N MET A 218 14.91 23.81 -2.99
CA MET A 218 14.28 23.43 -1.73
C MET A 218 12.92 24.10 -1.54
N LEU A 219 12.78 25.39 -1.86
CA LEU A 219 11.50 26.11 -1.76
C LEU A 219 10.46 25.52 -2.72
N ARG A 220 10.85 25.24 -3.97
CA ARG A 220 9.97 24.53 -4.92
C ARG A 220 9.56 23.17 -4.39
N ARG A 221 10.48 22.42 -3.76
CA ARG A 221 10.17 21.12 -3.16
C ARG A 221 9.21 21.20 -1.98
N ILE A 222 9.39 22.18 -1.10
CA ILE A 222 8.48 22.43 0.02
C ILE A 222 7.10 22.82 -0.52
N ALA A 223 7.05 23.71 -1.52
CA ALA A 223 5.80 24.14 -2.16
C ALA A 223 5.09 22.99 -2.89
N SER A 224 5.82 22.08 -3.55
CA SER A 224 5.22 20.92 -4.21
C SER A 224 4.60 19.94 -3.22
N HIS A 225 5.17 19.82 -2.02
CA HIS A 225 4.61 19.00 -0.95
C HIS A 225 3.47 19.71 -0.21
N ALA A 226 3.42 21.04 -0.19
CA ALA A 226 2.31 21.77 0.43
C ALA A 226 0.95 21.47 -0.23
N ASN A 227 0.95 21.08 -1.52
CA ASN A 227 -0.27 20.63 -2.23
C ASN A 227 -0.68 19.20 -1.88
N PHE A 228 0.24 18.36 -1.39
CA PHE A 228 -0.12 17.11 -0.74
C PHE A 228 -0.40 17.45 0.71
N SER A 229 -1.66 17.74 1.03
CA SER A 229 -2.15 17.73 2.41
C SER A 229 -1.62 16.47 3.07
N SER A 230 -0.58 16.62 3.89
CA SER A 230 -0.17 15.57 4.79
C SER A 230 -1.41 15.24 5.61
N GLU A 231 -1.95 14.02 5.46
CA GLU A 231 -3.05 13.42 6.23
C GLU A 231 -4.41 13.22 5.55
N ASP A 232 -4.56 13.37 4.23
CA ASP A 232 -5.85 13.04 3.61
C ASP A 232 -6.09 11.52 3.61
N ILE A 233 -6.95 11.08 4.53
CA ILE A 233 -7.55 9.75 4.52
C ILE A 233 -8.82 9.85 3.67
N TYR A 234 -8.77 9.28 2.47
CA TYR A 234 -9.94 9.07 1.63
C TYR A 234 -10.84 8.05 2.30
N ARG A 235 -12.12 8.38 2.46
CA ARG A 235 -13.10 7.58 3.23
C ARG A 235 -14.38 7.48 2.43
N THR A 236 -14.88 6.27 2.28
CA THR A 236 -16.13 6.03 1.56
C THR A 236 -16.78 4.73 2.01
N GLY A 237 -18.03 4.51 1.61
CA GLY A 237 -18.66 3.21 1.77
C GLY A 237 -19.29 2.92 3.13
N PHE A 238 -19.42 3.91 4.02
CA PHE A 238 -20.11 3.68 5.29
C PHE A 238 -21.54 3.17 5.10
N SER A 239 -22.23 3.64 4.06
CA SER A 239 -23.56 3.16 3.66
C SER A 239 -23.59 1.66 3.34
N GLN A 240 -22.49 1.06 2.87
CA GLN A 240 -22.41 -0.38 2.60
C GLN A 240 -22.56 -1.20 3.89
N LEU A 241 -22.17 -0.65 5.05
CA LEU A 241 -22.27 -1.34 6.33
C LEU A 241 -23.71 -1.60 6.75
N ILE A 242 -24.65 -0.76 6.33
CA ILE A 242 -26.09 -0.92 6.58
C ILE A 242 -26.62 -2.22 5.93
N GLY A 243 -25.95 -2.71 4.88
CA GLY A 243 -26.32 -3.98 4.25
C GLY A 243 -26.05 -5.23 5.10
N TYR A 244 -25.24 -5.13 6.16
CA TYR A 244 -24.97 -6.28 7.03
C TYR A 244 -26.03 -6.42 8.12
N PRO A 245 -26.58 -7.63 8.34
CA PRO A 245 -27.50 -7.88 9.44
C PRO A 245 -26.91 -7.57 10.83
N ASP A 246 -25.59 -7.70 10.98
CA ASP A 246 -24.85 -7.40 12.22
C ASP A 246 -24.87 -5.90 12.58
N PHE A 247 -25.13 -5.03 11.62
CA PHE A 247 -25.24 -3.58 11.78
C PHE A 247 -26.69 -3.07 11.89
N ASN A 248 -27.68 -3.97 11.96
CA ASN A 248 -29.06 -3.60 12.28
C ASN A 248 -29.24 -3.07 13.71
N ASP A 249 -28.30 -3.38 14.60
CA ASP A 249 -28.25 -2.78 15.94
C ASP A 249 -27.65 -1.37 15.85
N ALA A 250 -28.46 -0.38 16.21
CA ALA A 250 -28.08 1.02 16.20
C ALA A 250 -26.84 1.32 17.08
N SER A 251 -26.63 0.56 18.17
CA SER A 251 -25.46 0.72 19.03
C SER A 251 -24.16 0.29 18.33
N ILE A 252 -24.22 -0.82 17.60
CA ILE A 252 -23.08 -1.34 16.82
C ILE A 252 -22.79 -0.40 15.65
N LEU A 253 -23.83 0.07 14.95
CA LEU A 253 -23.68 1.03 13.85
C LEU A 253 -23.11 2.37 14.31
N ALA A 254 -23.58 2.91 15.43
CA ALA A 254 -23.05 4.14 16.02
C ALA A 254 -21.57 3.99 16.40
N SER A 255 -21.19 2.83 16.94
CA SER A 255 -19.80 2.54 17.28
C SER A 255 -18.90 2.45 16.04
N GLY A 256 -19.39 1.83 14.97
CA GLY A 256 -18.73 1.80 13.66
C GLY A 256 -18.61 3.20 13.05
N LEU A 257 -19.66 4.01 13.14
CA LEU A 257 -19.66 5.41 12.65
C LEU A 257 -18.65 6.26 13.41
N ALA A 258 -18.61 6.14 14.74
CA ALA A 258 -17.67 6.88 15.58
C ALA A 258 -16.21 6.56 15.23
N LEU A 259 -15.92 5.32 14.84
CA LEU A 259 -14.59 4.93 14.34
C LEU A 259 -14.35 5.50 12.93
N PHE A 260 -15.34 5.45 12.05
CA PHE A 260 -15.25 5.94 10.67
C PHE A 260 -15.08 7.47 10.56
N GLU A 261 -15.75 8.24 11.42
CA GLU A 261 -15.66 9.70 11.45
C GLU A 261 -14.33 10.20 12.04
N ASN A 262 -13.75 9.45 12.99
CA ASN A 262 -12.56 9.89 13.69
C ASN A 262 -11.28 9.64 12.88
N THR A 263 -10.87 10.66 12.12
CA THR A 263 -9.65 10.65 11.29
C THR A 263 -8.40 10.27 12.08
N ASN A 264 -8.27 10.73 13.32
CA ASN A 264 -7.08 10.52 14.12
C ASN A 264 -6.87 9.05 14.49
N ARG A 265 -7.96 8.35 14.81
CA ARG A 265 -7.94 6.91 15.12
C ARG A 265 -7.60 6.07 13.89
N LEU A 266 -8.24 6.38 12.76
CA LEU A 266 -7.94 5.71 11.49
C LEU A 266 -6.48 5.93 11.08
N ARG A 267 -5.95 7.15 11.28
CA ARG A 267 -4.55 7.46 11.00
C ARG A 267 -3.60 6.59 11.81
N HIS A 268 -3.89 6.39 13.09
CA HIS A 268 -3.08 5.53 13.95
C HIS A 268 -3.06 4.09 13.45
N LEU A 269 -4.23 3.52 13.11
CA LEU A 269 -4.34 2.15 12.58
C LEU A 269 -3.56 1.98 11.26
N LEU A 270 -3.71 2.94 10.33
CA LEU A 270 -2.99 2.91 9.06
C LEU A 270 -1.48 3.08 9.24
N ALA A 271 -1.04 3.92 10.19
CA ALA A 271 0.38 4.11 10.49
C ALA A 271 1.00 2.83 11.09
N GLU A 272 0.28 2.15 11.98
CA GLU A 272 0.70 0.86 12.55
C GLU A 272 0.85 -0.21 11.46
N CYS A 273 -0.11 -0.30 10.52
CA CYS A 273 -0.02 -1.17 9.35
C CYS A 273 1.19 -0.85 8.45
N SER A 274 1.45 0.44 8.23
CA SER A 274 2.59 0.85 7.41
C SER A 274 3.94 0.51 8.08
N GLN A 275 4.01 0.49 9.41
CA GLN A 275 5.22 0.12 10.16
C GLN A 275 5.47 -1.39 10.14
N THR A 276 4.42 -2.21 10.27
CA THR A 276 4.56 -3.68 10.19
C THR A 276 4.92 -4.13 8.77
N GLY A 277 4.48 -3.39 7.76
CA GLY A 277 4.78 -3.67 6.35
C GLY A 277 4.04 -4.88 5.78
N THR A 278 3.08 -5.43 6.54
CA THR A 278 2.27 -6.59 6.16
C THR A 278 0.80 -6.33 6.46
N LEU A 279 -0.08 -7.21 5.94
CA LEU A 279 -1.50 -7.19 6.28
C LEU A 279 -1.68 -7.26 7.80
N SER A 280 -2.48 -6.32 8.32
CA SER A 280 -2.77 -6.19 9.75
C SER A 280 -4.27 -6.24 9.97
N CYS A 281 -4.73 -6.94 11.01
CA CYS A 281 -6.14 -7.03 11.35
C CYS A 281 -6.38 -6.72 12.82
N TRP A 282 -7.37 -5.88 13.10
CA TRP A 282 -7.85 -5.57 14.44
C TRP A 282 -9.31 -6.00 14.51
N ILE A 283 -9.63 -6.95 15.39
CA ILE A 283 -10.96 -7.56 15.46
C ILE A 283 -11.52 -7.44 16.86
N GLY A 284 -12.71 -6.86 16.97
CA GLY A 284 -13.45 -6.72 18.21
C GLY A 284 -12.66 -6.01 19.31
N ASP A 285 -12.24 -6.75 20.34
CA ASP A 285 -11.61 -6.18 21.53
C ASP A 285 -10.26 -5.51 21.24
N ASP A 286 -9.58 -5.88 20.15
CA ASP A 286 -8.37 -5.17 19.69
C ASP A 286 -8.65 -3.70 19.33
N LEU A 287 -9.87 -3.40 18.86
CA LEU A 287 -10.29 -2.04 18.53
C LEU A 287 -10.74 -1.24 19.74
N ALA A 288 -10.88 -1.85 20.92
CA ALA A 288 -11.31 -1.15 22.13
C ALA A 288 -10.32 -0.06 22.55
N ALA A 289 -9.02 -0.22 22.23
CA ALA A 289 -8.00 0.79 22.45
C ALA A 289 -8.21 2.03 21.57
N HIS A 290 -8.76 1.85 20.36
CA HIS A 290 -8.98 2.94 19.41
C HIS A 290 -10.37 3.52 19.56
N SER A 291 -11.42 2.73 19.77
CA SER A 291 -12.78 3.22 19.98
C SER A 291 -13.55 2.38 21.01
N PRO A 292 -13.99 2.97 22.14
CA PRO A 292 -14.82 2.26 23.09
C PRO A 292 -16.16 1.88 22.44
N GLY A 293 -16.55 0.60 22.51
CA GLY A 293 -17.79 0.08 21.90
C GLY A 293 -17.60 -0.54 20.51
N ALA A 294 -16.42 -0.45 19.90
CA ALA A 294 -16.13 -1.06 18.58
C ALA A 294 -15.91 -2.60 18.63
N ASN A 295 -16.29 -3.27 19.73
CA ASN A 295 -16.03 -4.70 19.97
C ASN A 295 -16.76 -5.62 18.96
N ALA A 296 -17.73 -5.09 18.21
CA ALA A 296 -18.45 -5.79 17.16
C ALA A 296 -17.93 -5.48 15.73
N CYS A 297 -16.92 -4.61 15.61
CA CYS A 297 -16.31 -4.21 14.35
C CYS A 297 -14.97 -4.93 14.13
N SER A 298 -14.58 -5.02 12.86
CA SER A 298 -13.25 -5.43 12.45
C SER A 298 -12.68 -4.47 11.43
N VAL A 299 -11.37 -4.24 11.54
CA VAL A 299 -10.57 -3.46 10.61
C VAL A 299 -9.49 -4.35 10.03
N ILE A 300 -9.40 -4.37 8.70
CA ILE A 300 -8.32 -5.06 7.98
C ILE A 300 -7.58 -4.00 7.17
N ALA A 301 -6.26 -3.90 7.35
CA ALA A 301 -5.42 -2.99 6.60
C ALA A 301 -4.30 -3.72 5.87
N ILE A 302 -3.90 -3.18 4.73
CA ILE A 302 -2.76 -3.64 3.94
C ILE A 302 -1.97 -2.44 3.40
N PRO A 303 -0.63 -2.45 3.47
CA PRO A 303 0.17 -1.38 2.91
C PRO A 303 0.23 -1.46 1.38
N TYR A 304 0.27 -0.29 0.73
CA TYR A 304 0.62 -0.15 -0.68
C TYR A 304 1.96 0.59 -0.83
N LYS A 305 2.64 0.35 -1.95
CA LYS A 305 4.01 0.77 -2.17
C LYS A 305 4.15 1.63 -3.41
N ILE A 306 5.06 2.59 -3.36
CA ILE A 306 5.55 3.32 -4.53
C ILE A 306 7.02 2.92 -4.69
N ASN A 307 7.34 2.25 -5.80
CA ASN A 307 8.70 1.74 -6.07
C ASN A 307 9.35 1.01 -4.89
N GLN A 308 8.67 -0.01 -4.35
CA GLN A 308 9.10 -0.84 -3.21
C GLN A 308 9.07 -0.17 -1.82
N THR A 309 8.99 1.15 -1.74
CA THR A 309 8.81 1.90 -0.49
C THR A 309 7.34 1.97 -0.10
N ILE A 310 7.03 1.75 1.19
CA ILE A 310 5.65 1.85 1.71
C ILE A 310 5.22 3.32 1.65
N ALA A 311 4.20 3.60 0.85
CA ALA A 311 3.70 4.95 0.66
C ALA A 311 2.45 5.24 1.51
N GLY A 312 1.66 4.20 1.79
CA GLY A 312 0.45 4.32 2.59
C GLY A 312 -0.20 2.95 2.79
N SER A 313 -1.41 2.95 3.34
CA SER A 313 -2.18 1.74 3.59
C SER A 313 -3.64 1.92 3.16
N ILE A 314 -4.23 0.81 2.71
CA ILE A 314 -5.65 0.66 2.42
C ILE A 314 -6.24 -0.16 3.55
N ALA A 315 -7.42 0.23 4.02
CA ALA A 315 -8.11 -0.54 5.03
C ALA A 315 -9.61 -0.56 4.81
N ILE A 316 -10.22 -1.60 5.34
CA ILE A 316 -11.67 -1.81 5.33
C ILE A 316 -12.16 -1.95 6.75
N LEU A 317 -13.33 -1.37 7.00
CA LEU A 317 -14.10 -1.53 8.22
C LEU A 317 -15.34 -2.37 7.88
N GLY A 318 -15.65 -3.33 8.73
CA GLY A 318 -16.83 -4.17 8.65
C GLY A 318 -17.21 -4.73 10.01
N PRO A 319 -18.26 -5.57 10.10
CA PRO A 319 -18.55 -6.29 11.35
C PRO A 319 -17.49 -7.38 11.62
N ASN A 320 -17.53 -8.03 12.78
CA ASN A 320 -16.69 -9.22 13.03
C ASN A 320 -17.01 -10.38 12.07
N ARG A 321 -18.24 -10.43 11.55
CA ARG A 321 -18.67 -11.46 10.60
C ARG A 321 -18.53 -10.98 9.16
N ILE A 322 -17.30 -11.00 8.66
CA ILE A 322 -16.97 -10.66 7.26
C ILE A 322 -16.33 -11.84 6.53
N PRO A 323 -16.43 -11.89 5.19
CA PRO A 323 -15.79 -12.94 4.40
C PRO A 323 -14.28 -12.68 4.27
N TYR A 324 -13.55 -12.83 5.38
CA TYR A 324 -12.11 -12.53 5.50
C TYR A 324 -11.27 -13.07 4.33
N ARG A 325 -11.51 -14.32 3.92
CA ARG A 325 -10.76 -14.98 2.85
C ARG A 325 -10.91 -14.26 1.50
N LYS A 326 -12.13 -13.82 1.17
CA LYS A 326 -12.41 -13.06 -0.04
C LYS A 326 -11.76 -11.67 0.06
N LEU A 327 -11.98 -11.00 1.18
CA LEU A 327 -11.51 -9.63 1.42
C LEU A 327 -9.98 -9.52 1.41
N PHE A 328 -9.26 -10.49 1.96
CA PHE A 328 -7.80 -10.51 1.91
C PHE A 328 -7.27 -10.60 0.49
N GLY A 329 -7.83 -11.51 -0.33
CA GLY A 329 -7.44 -11.62 -1.74
C GLY A 329 -7.76 -10.35 -2.53
N THR A 330 -8.96 -9.77 -2.33
CA THR A 330 -9.36 -8.52 -2.99
C THR A 330 -8.47 -7.35 -2.58
N LEU A 331 -8.18 -7.18 -1.29
CA LEU A 331 -7.34 -6.09 -0.79
C LEU A 331 -5.89 -6.23 -1.22
N GLN A 332 -5.35 -7.44 -1.18
CA GLN A 332 -4.01 -7.71 -1.68
C GLN A 332 -3.86 -7.28 -3.14
N ARG A 333 -4.83 -7.68 -3.96
CA ARG A 333 -4.80 -7.29 -5.37
C ARG A 333 -5.02 -5.81 -5.60
N ALA A 334 -5.93 -5.19 -4.84
CA ALA A 334 -6.16 -3.75 -4.93
C ALA A 334 -4.90 -2.96 -4.56
N ALA A 335 -4.21 -3.35 -3.49
CA ALA A 335 -2.96 -2.74 -3.06
C ALA A 335 -1.86 -2.88 -4.12
N GLU A 336 -1.73 -4.05 -4.76
CA GLU A 336 -0.80 -4.26 -5.88
C GLU A 336 -1.12 -3.36 -7.09
N CYS A 337 -2.39 -3.28 -7.50
CA CYS A 337 -2.82 -2.45 -8.62
C CYS A 337 -2.58 -0.96 -8.36
N ILE A 338 -2.90 -0.48 -7.15
CA ILE A 338 -2.63 0.91 -6.73
C ILE A 338 -1.12 1.15 -6.69
N SER A 339 -0.35 0.22 -6.14
CA SER A 339 1.12 0.31 -6.09
C SER A 339 1.72 0.44 -7.50
N HIS A 340 1.26 -0.41 -8.43
CA HIS A 340 1.70 -0.39 -9.82
C HIS A 340 1.34 0.94 -10.50
N THR A 341 0.08 1.37 -10.38
CA THR A 341 -0.43 2.58 -11.03
C THR A 341 0.23 3.84 -10.51
N LEU A 342 0.39 3.97 -9.19
CA LEU A 342 1.09 5.10 -8.58
C LEU A 342 2.58 5.12 -8.96
N THR A 343 3.22 3.94 -8.97
CA THR A 343 4.61 3.84 -9.45
C THR A 343 4.68 4.29 -10.91
N CYS A 344 3.85 3.79 -11.82
CA CYS A 344 3.88 4.19 -13.22
C CYS A 344 3.55 5.69 -13.44
N SER A 345 2.59 6.25 -12.70
CA SER A 345 2.18 7.65 -12.84
C SER A 345 3.26 8.61 -12.34
N LEU A 346 3.86 8.32 -11.18
CA LEU A 346 4.91 9.15 -10.58
C LEU A 346 6.28 8.96 -11.25
N TYR A 347 6.57 7.78 -11.79
CA TYR A 347 7.83 7.46 -12.48
C TYR A 347 7.77 7.66 -14.00
N LYS A 348 6.71 8.26 -14.54
CA LYS A 348 6.54 8.41 -15.99
C LYS A 348 7.63 9.27 -16.65
N PHE A 349 8.52 9.90 -15.88
CA PHE A 349 9.81 10.42 -16.35
C PHE A 349 10.92 9.37 -16.38
N LYS A 350 10.63 8.14 -16.83
CA LYS A 350 11.66 7.36 -17.50
C LYS A 350 12.10 8.18 -18.71
N ILE A 351 13.21 8.89 -18.56
CA ILE A 351 14.13 9.09 -19.66
C ILE A 351 14.48 7.67 -20.09
N THR A 352 13.71 7.13 -21.03
CA THR A 352 14.05 5.90 -21.71
C THR A 352 15.31 6.26 -22.48
N PHE A 353 16.48 6.05 -21.88
CA PHE A 353 17.70 5.97 -22.65
C PHE A 353 17.41 4.92 -23.71
N ARG A 354 17.40 5.33 -24.99
CA ARG A 354 17.55 4.37 -26.07
C ARG A 354 18.82 3.61 -25.72
N LEU A 355 18.69 2.34 -25.33
CA LEU A 355 19.82 1.43 -25.39
C LEU A 355 20.35 1.58 -26.82
N PRO A 356 21.61 1.98 -27.02
CA PRO A 356 22.17 2.06 -28.36
C PRO A 356 21.91 0.70 -28.99
N THR A 357 21.14 0.69 -30.07
CA THR A 357 20.89 -0.53 -30.82
C THR A 357 22.27 -1.05 -31.20
N PRO A 358 22.59 -2.34 -30.96
CA PRO A 358 23.81 -2.93 -31.47
C PRO A 358 23.63 -3.19 -32.97
N GLN A 359 23.28 -2.14 -33.72
CA GLN A 359 23.59 -2.12 -35.12
C GLN A 359 25.09 -1.87 -35.19
N ALA A 360 25.81 -2.83 -35.74
CA ALA A 360 27.18 -2.62 -36.16
C ALA A 360 27.20 -1.33 -36.96
N ILE A 361 27.87 -0.31 -36.42
CA ILE A 361 28.20 0.88 -37.19
C ILE A 361 29.02 0.35 -38.34
N ASP A 362 28.44 0.32 -39.55
CA ASP A 362 29.18 -0.08 -40.72
C ASP A 362 30.16 1.04 -41.03
N VAL A 363 31.39 0.89 -40.54
CA VAL A 363 32.49 1.84 -40.73
C VAL A 363 32.92 1.92 -42.21
N LYS A 364 32.23 1.23 -43.13
CA LYS A 364 32.51 1.25 -44.57
C LYS A 364 31.66 2.25 -45.37
N THR A 365 31.40 3.44 -44.83
CA THR A 365 30.86 4.54 -45.65
C THR A 365 31.86 5.71 -45.67
N PRO A 366 32.57 5.95 -46.79
CA PRO A 366 33.61 6.97 -46.85
C PRO A 366 33.03 8.32 -47.30
N TYR A 367 32.20 8.98 -46.49
CA TYR A 367 31.77 10.38 -46.74
C TYR A 367 31.37 10.99 -45.37
N LEU A 368 31.83 12.14 -44.89
CA LEU A 368 32.52 13.28 -45.46
C LEU A 368 33.62 13.76 -44.48
N LEU A 369 34.87 13.80 -44.94
CA LEU A 369 35.82 14.80 -44.44
C LEU A 369 35.50 16.08 -45.19
N ILE A 370 34.95 17.07 -44.51
CA ILE A 370 34.97 18.45 -44.99
C ILE A 370 36.41 18.91 -44.78
N GLU A 371 37.25 18.71 -45.79
CA GLU A 371 38.55 19.33 -45.85
C GLU A 371 38.42 20.79 -46.30
N ASP A 372 39.09 21.61 -45.52
CA ASP A 372 39.16 23.06 -45.48
C ASP A 372 39.85 23.58 -46.74
N GLN A 373 39.09 24.10 -47.73
CA GLN A 373 39.70 24.87 -48.83
C GLN A 373 40.02 26.29 -48.36
N ARG A 374 41.20 26.44 -47.74
CA ARG A 374 41.91 27.71 -47.64
C ARG A 374 43.19 27.65 -48.48
N GLY A 375 43.15 28.35 -49.61
CA GLY A 375 44.23 29.16 -50.18
C GLY A 375 45.56 28.48 -50.54
N THR A 376 45.84 28.40 -51.84
CA THR A 376 47.20 28.64 -52.36
C THR A 376 47.13 29.65 -53.49
N ILE A 377 47.99 30.65 -53.34
CA ILE A 377 48.33 31.75 -54.24
C ILE A 377 49.60 31.31 -54.99
N ASP A 378 49.76 31.82 -56.23
CA ASP A 378 50.94 31.86 -57.12
C ASP A 378 51.42 30.59 -57.84
N GLU A 379 51.24 30.57 -59.17
CA GLU A 379 52.32 30.87 -60.14
C GLU A 379 51.76 31.66 -61.35
#